data_AF-A0A1A9AG14-F1
#
_entry.id   AF-A0A1A9AG14-F1
#
_cell.length_a   1.000
_cell.length_b   1.000
_cell.length_c   1.000
_cell.angle_alpha   90.00
_cell.angle_beta   90.00
_cell.angle_gamma   90.00
#
_symmetry.space_group_name_H-M   'P 1'
#
loop_
_entity.id
_entity.type
_entity.pdbx_description
1 polymer ?
#
loop_
_entity_poly.entity_id
_entity_poly.type
_entity_poly.pdbx_seq_one_letter_code
_entity_poly.pdbx_strand_id
1 'polypeptide(L)'
;MKNTFNIEHLPSKTFDAKLTEIIYSDDIIQYITNNQAQEANTWDGNLYAYIDNYFNKFPVDTSEHNPNKRCRDLVRTLNLIKKNIDESEHKTSYEFIGKNIDSIINTFINRGYDACSINDNKEDSDELSNKEFDDSCEDITYVKYNSCQINNSIHCEEIKKHFQEQIQIFQAINAFKKPKYTEILKIYDFTTQDNLENILKVIDCTPCENSASPFSRTDVSISVVISILGLTLMGFLCYRRSPLGHWFNTKILKKNKNENNILDEITSELSEDPSEWSYRNSPNVGYNINYHDSGVS
;
A
#
# COMPACT_ATOMS: atom_id res chain seq x y z
N MET A 1 -20.97 13.25 -29.95
CA MET A 1 -19.89 14.26 -29.96
C MET A 1 -18.59 13.49 -29.90
N LYS A 2 -17.69 13.64 -30.89
CA LYS A 2 -16.45 12.84 -30.92
C LYS A 2 -15.41 13.43 -29.96
N ASN A 3 -14.71 12.60 -29.19
CA ASN A 3 -13.63 13.02 -28.29
C ASN A 3 -12.25 12.53 -28.80
N THR A 4 -11.18 12.92 -28.12
CA THR A 4 -9.79 12.65 -28.50
C THR A 4 -9.10 11.62 -27.60
N PHE A 5 -9.86 10.81 -26.85
CA PHE A 5 -9.29 9.76 -26.00
C PHE A 5 -8.52 8.75 -26.85
N ASN A 6 -7.31 8.35 -26.46
CA ASN A 6 -6.47 7.41 -27.22
C ASN A 6 -5.73 6.47 -26.25
N ILE A 7 -4.87 5.61 -26.79
CA ILE A 7 -4.13 4.59 -26.01
C ILE A 7 -3.29 5.22 -24.88
N GLU A 8 -2.70 6.41 -25.10
CA GLU A 8 -1.89 7.09 -24.07
C GLU A 8 -2.73 7.59 -22.88
N HIS A 9 -4.04 7.72 -23.06
CA HIS A 9 -4.97 8.10 -21.99
C HIS A 9 -5.48 6.89 -21.19
N LEU A 10 -5.04 5.66 -21.53
CA LEU A 10 -5.35 4.50 -20.71
C LEU A 10 -4.73 4.64 -19.31
N PRO A 11 -5.40 4.14 -18.26
CA PRO A 11 -4.89 4.22 -16.90
C PRO A 11 -3.47 3.70 -16.77
N SER A 12 -3.16 2.52 -17.32
CA SER A 12 -1.82 1.93 -17.20
C SER A 12 -0.73 2.92 -17.62
N LYS A 13 -0.85 3.52 -18.81
CA LYS A 13 0.07 4.54 -19.35
C LYS A 13 0.09 5.81 -18.53
N THR A 14 -1.09 6.32 -18.18
CA THR A 14 -1.23 7.58 -17.46
C THR A 14 -0.60 7.52 -16.07
N PHE A 15 -0.79 6.42 -15.34
CA PHE A 15 -0.26 6.29 -13.99
C PHE A 15 1.20 5.84 -13.96
N ASP A 16 1.66 5.06 -14.93
CA ASP A 16 3.07 4.71 -15.09
C ASP A 16 3.91 5.97 -15.35
N ALA A 17 3.47 6.84 -16.27
CA ALA A 17 4.15 8.13 -16.52
C ALA A 17 4.23 9.02 -15.27
N LYS A 18 3.14 9.09 -14.49
CA LYS A 18 3.12 9.87 -13.23
C LYS A 18 4.01 9.23 -12.15
N LEU A 19 4.07 7.91 -12.08
CA LEU A 19 4.96 7.21 -11.16
C LEU A 19 6.41 7.53 -11.48
N THR A 20 6.80 7.41 -12.76
CA THR A 20 8.15 7.76 -13.23
C THR A 20 8.51 9.21 -12.91
N GLU A 21 7.60 10.15 -13.17
CA GLU A 21 7.80 11.58 -12.88
C GLU A 21 8.00 11.86 -11.39
N ILE A 22 7.20 11.23 -10.51
CA ILE A 22 7.21 11.52 -9.07
C ILE A 22 8.38 10.82 -8.37
N ILE A 23 8.71 9.60 -8.79
CA ILE A 23 9.78 8.80 -8.20
C ILE A 23 11.13 9.13 -8.83
N TYR A 24 11.17 9.83 -9.97
CA TYR A 24 12.38 10.08 -10.74
C TYR A 24 13.09 8.77 -11.10
N SER A 25 12.32 7.76 -11.53
CA SER A 25 12.86 6.40 -11.76
C SER A 25 13.82 6.34 -12.94
N ASP A 26 13.57 7.13 -14.00
CA ASP A 26 14.46 7.19 -15.16
C ASP A 26 15.80 7.83 -14.79
N ASP A 27 15.78 8.86 -13.93
CA ASP A 27 16.98 9.54 -13.46
C ASP A 27 17.87 8.62 -12.64
N ILE A 28 17.31 7.87 -11.67
CA ILE A 28 18.12 6.94 -10.86
C ILE A 28 18.70 5.80 -11.71
N ILE A 29 17.93 5.27 -12.68
CA ILE A 29 18.45 4.27 -13.61
C ILE A 29 19.62 4.86 -14.40
N GLN A 30 19.47 6.07 -14.94
CA GLN A 30 20.54 6.76 -15.64
C GLN A 30 21.77 6.99 -14.76
N TYR A 31 21.58 7.39 -13.50
CA TYR A 31 22.69 7.59 -12.55
C TYR A 31 23.44 6.29 -12.29
N ILE A 32 22.73 5.18 -12.12
CA ILE A 32 23.33 3.85 -11.94
C ILE A 32 24.14 3.46 -13.18
N THR A 33 23.56 3.61 -14.38
CA THR A 33 24.20 3.28 -15.66
C THR A 33 25.46 4.11 -15.90
N ASN A 34 25.46 5.39 -15.54
CA ASN A 34 26.57 6.32 -15.79
C ASN A 34 27.60 6.41 -14.64
N ASN A 35 27.49 5.55 -13.62
CA ASN A 35 28.34 5.58 -12.42
C ASN A 35 28.30 6.93 -11.65
N GLN A 36 27.14 7.57 -11.59
CA GLN A 36 26.90 8.85 -10.93
C GLN A 36 26.45 8.66 -9.47
N ALA A 37 27.38 8.17 -8.63
CA ALA A 37 27.07 7.77 -7.26
C ALA A 37 26.57 8.93 -6.38
N GLN A 38 27.03 10.17 -6.59
CA GLN A 38 26.61 11.31 -5.77
C GLN A 38 25.14 11.68 -6.03
N GLU A 39 24.74 11.69 -7.29
CA GLU A 39 23.37 11.95 -7.74
C GLU A 39 22.43 10.83 -7.29
N ALA A 40 22.87 9.57 -7.43
CA ALA A 40 22.12 8.42 -6.92
C ALA A 40 21.92 8.46 -5.39
N ASN A 41 22.94 8.83 -4.63
CA ASN A 41 22.82 9.01 -3.17
C ASN A 41 21.89 10.18 -2.81
N THR A 42 21.88 11.24 -3.61
CA THR A 42 20.94 12.36 -3.43
C THR A 42 19.50 11.92 -3.69
N TRP A 43 19.28 11.10 -4.72
CA TRP A 43 17.98 10.48 -4.98
C TRP A 43 17.53 9.59 -3.83
N ASP A 44 18.42 8.73 -3.31
CA ASP A 44 18.14 7.82 -2.20
C ASP A 44 17.71 8.58 -0.92
N GLY A 45 18.40 9.67 -0.61
CA GLY A 45 18.05 10.55 0.52
C GLY A 45 16.66 11.20 0.42
N ASN A 46 16.11 11.33 -0.78
CA ASN A 46 14.78 11.92 -1.02
C ASN A 46 13.68 10.88 -1.31
N LEU A 47 14.03 9.60 -1.49
CA LEU A 47 13.12 8.54 -1.92
C LEU A 47 11.85 8.44 -1.07
N TYR A 48 11.99 8.54 0.25
CA TYR A 48 10.85 8.52 1.16
C TYR A 48 9.84 9.65 0.86
N ALA A 49 10.33 10.87 0.62
CA ALA A 49 9.46 12.02 0.33
C ALA A 49 8.79 11.87 -1.04
N TYR A 50 9.48 11.29 -2.02
CA TYR A 50 8.91 10.98 -3.34
C TYR A 50 7.76 9.97 -3.22
N ILE A 51 7.94 8.91 -2.44
CA ILE A 51 6.90 7.90 -2.22
C ILE A 51 5.71 8.49 -1.45
N ASP A 52 5.97 9.28 -0.40
CA ASP A 52 4.90 9.92 0.37
C ASP A 52 4.07 10.86 -0.52
N ASN A 53 4.73 11.66 -1.37
CA ASN A 53 4.07 12.48 -2.38
C ASN A 53 3.23 11.64 -3.37
N TYR A 54 3.78 10.53 -3.86
CA TYR A 54 3.07 9.62 -4.75
C TYR A 54 1.76 9.11 -4.14
N PHE A 55 1.80 8.62 -2.90
CA PHE A 55 0.60 8.12 -2.22
C PHE A 55 -0.37 9.22 -1.79
N ASN A 56 0.12 10.42 -1.45
CA ASN A 56 -0.77 11.56 -1.19
C ASN A 56 -1.53 11.99 -2.45
N LYS A 57 -0.95 11.79 -3.64
CA LYS A 57 -1.61 12.07 -4.93
C LYS A 57 -2.60 10.98 -5.34
N PHE A 58 -2.38 9.74 -4.90
CA PHE A 58 -3.23 8.58 -5.22
C PHE A 58 -3.61 7.79 -3.96
N PRO A 59 -4.38 8.40 -3.04
CA PRO A 59 -4.71 7.77 -1.77
C PRO A 59 -5.73 6.63 -1.97
N VAL A 60 -5.72 5.68 -1.01
CA VAL A 60 -6.51 4.44 -1.05
C VAL A 60 -8.01 4.69 -1.19
N ASP A 61 -8.51 5.71 -0.49
CA ASP A 61 -9.93 5.98 -0.27
C ASP A 61 -10.60 6.79 -1.39
N THR A 62 -9.82 7.51 -2.22
CA THR A 62 -10.39 8.38 -3.27
C THR A 62 -9.94 8.06 -4.68
N SER A 63 -9.01 7.11 -4.89
CA SER A 63 -8.58 6.80 -6.25
C SER A 63 -9.65 6.02 -7.01
N GLU A 64 -10.21 6.62 -8.06
CA GLU A 64 -11.26 6.00 -8.89
C GLU A 64 -10.78 4.76 -9.68
N HIS A 65 -9.47 4.46 -9.64
CA HIS A 65 -8.76 3.50 -10.50
C HIS A 65 -7.80 2.62 -9.67
N ASN A 66 -8.35 1.66 -8.95
CA ASN A 66 -7.63 0.59 -8.23
C ASN A 66 -6.40 1.09 -7.42
N PRO A 67 -6.59 1.62 -6.20
CA PRO A 67 -5.48 2.14 -5.38
C PRO A 67 -4.37 1.11 -5.16
N ASN A 68 -4.74 -0.16 -5.00
CA ASN A 68 -3.79 -1.25 -4.82
C ASN A 68 -2.85 -1.42 -6.01
N LYS A 69 -3.32 -1.10 -7.24
CA LYS A 69 -2.47 -1.12 -8.44
C LYS A 69 -1.34 -0.11 -8.36
N ARG A 70 -1.60 1.10 -7.85
CA ARG A 70 -0.57 2.14 -7.66
C ARG A 70 0.55 1.68 -6.72
N CYS A 71 0.17 0.98 -5.66
CA CYS A 71 1.13 0.40 -4.74
C CYS A 71 1.96 -0.72 -5.41
N ARG A 72 1.33 -1.64 -6.16
CA ARG A 72 2.03 -2.69 -6.91
C ARG A 72 3.01 -2.12 -7.94
N ASP A 73 2.61 -1.07 -8.66
CA ASP A 73 3.44 -0.42 -9.67
C ASP A 73 4.68 0.20 -9.04
N LEU A 74 4.52 0.89 -7.90
CA LEU A 74 5.64 1.40 -7.14
C LEU A 74 6.62 0.28 -6.73
N VAL A 75 6.11 -0.82 -6.15
CA VAL A 75 6.96 -1.95 -5.74
C VAL A 75 7.75 -2.51 -6.92
N ARG A 76 7.11 -2.70 -8.07
CA ARG A 76 7.78 -3.19 -9.28
C ARG A 76 8.83 -2.22 -9.79
N THR A 77 8.55 -0.91 -9.80
CA THR A 77 9.53 0.11 -10.19
C THR A 77 10.75 0.08 -9.26
N LEU A 78 10.52 -0.05 -7.95
CA LEU A 78 11.60 -0.16 -6.97
C LEU A 78 12.43 -1.44 -7.12
N ASN A 79 11.78 -2.57 -7.40
CA ASN A 79 12.48 -3.82 -7.72
C ASN A 79 13.28 -3.73 -9.03
N LEU A 80 12.75 -3.05 -10.05
CA LEU A 80 13.47 -2.81 -11.29
C LEU A 80 14.75 -1.98 -11.05
N ILE A 81 14.67 -0.94 -10.22
CA ILE A 81 15.84 -0.15 -9.82
C ILE A 81 16.86 -1.05 -9.10
N LYS A 82 16.42 -1.91 -8.17
CA LYS A 82 17.30 -2.89 -7.51
C LYS A 82 17.96 -3.85 -8.50
N LYS A 83 17.20 -4.37 -9.46
CA LYS A 83 17.75 -5.23 -10.52
C LYS A 83 18.84 -4.51 -11.31
N ASN A 84 18.63 -3.24 -11.67
CA ASN A 84 19.64 -2.42 -12.34
C ASN A 84 20.90 -2.21 -11.48
N ILE A 85 20.75 -2.07 -10.15
CA ILE A 85 21.88 -2.02 -9.22
C ILE A 85 22.65 -3.35 -9.23
N ASP A 86 21.94 -4.48 -9.14
CA ASP A 86 22.54 -5.82 -9.08
C ASP A 86 23.28 -6.18 -10.38
N GLU A 87 22.77 -5.71 -11.52
CA GLU A 87 23.36 -5.90 -12.86
C GLU A 87 24.47 -4.88 -13.19
N SER A 88 24.64 -3.83 -12.38
CA SER A 88 25.67 -2.79 -12.59
C SER A 88 27.09 -3.31 -12.29
N GLU A 89 28.05 -2.95 -13.14
CA GLU A 89 29.48 -3.17 -12.89
C GLU A 89 29.96 -2.49 -11.59
N HIS A 90 29.24 -1.46 -11.14
CA HIS A 90 29.53 -0.66 -9.96
C HIS A 90 28.59 -0.95 -8.78
N LYS A 91 28.00 -2.15 -8.71
CA LYS A 91 27.02 -2.52 -7.67
C LYS A 91 27.40 -2.12 -6.23
N THR A 92 28.68 -2.21 -5.87
CA THR A 92 29.15 -1.86 -4.51
C THR A 92 28.95 -0.39 -4.17
N SER A 93 28.96 0.50 -5.18
CA SER A 93 28.69 1.93 -5.01
C SER A 93 27.21 2.21 -4.66
N TYR A 94 26.31 1.27 -4.97
CA TYR A 94 24.86 1.43 -4.84
C TYR A 94 24.22 0.45 -3.85
N GLU A 95 25.02 -0.37 -3.16
CA GLU A 95 24.54 -1.39 -2.23
C GLU A 95 23.62 -0.81 -1.15
N PHE A 96 23.94 0.39 -0.64
CA PHE A 96 23.13 1.08 0.36
C PHE A 96 21.75 1.47 -0.18
N ILE A 97 21.67 1.93 -1.43
CA ILE A 97 20.41 2.26 -2.09
C ILE A 97 19.54 1.01 -2.21
N GLY A 98 20.12 -0.11 -2.66
CA GLY A 98 19.42 -1.38 -2.75
C GLY A 98 18.84 -1.84 -1.41
N LYS A 99 19.61 -1.70 -0.31
CA LYS A 99 19.16 -2.01 1.06
C LYS A 99 18.07 -1.06 1.55
N ASN A 100 18.15 0.23 1.22
CA ASN A 100 17.13 1.20 1.59
C ASN A 100 15.79 0.88 0.89
N ILE A 101 15.84 0.55 -0.41
CA ILE A 101 14.67 0.09 -1.14
C ILE A 101 14.04 -1.15 -0.48
N ASP A 102 14.86 -2.15 -0.12
CA ASP A 102 14.36 -3.33 0.61
C ASP A 102 13.69 -2.95 1.92
N SER A 103 14.26 -2.02 2.67
CA SER A 103 13.66 -1.53 3.92
C SER A 103 12.30 -0.90 3.66
N ILE A 104 12.19 -0.03 2.66
CA ILE A 104 10.94 0.65 2.27
C ILE A 104 9.88 -0.37 1.86
N ILE A 105 10.20 -1.32 0.96
CA ILE A 105 9.25 -2.34 0.52
C ILE A 105 8.71 -3.15 1.70
N ASN A 106 9.58 -3.56 2.63
CA ASN A 106 9.19 -4.40 3.76
C ASN A 106 8.45 -3.66 4.87
N THR A 107 8.70 -2.35 5.07
CA THR A 107 8.20 -1.61 6.24
C THR A 107 7.17 -0.54 5.92
N PHE A 108 7.28 0.07 4.75
CA PHE A 108 6.59 1.32 4.43
C PHE A 108 5.39 1.14 3.53
N ILE A 109 5.47 0.19 2.61
CA ILE A 109 4.56 0.11 1.48
C ILE A 109 3.17 -0.45 1.85
N ASN A 110 3.03 -1.13 2.99
CA ASN A 110 1.74 -1.69 3.47
C ASN A 110 0.83 -0.67 4.21
N ARG A 111 0.89 0.62 3.88
CA ARG A 111 0.07 1.71 4.47
C ARG A 111 -1.41 1.64 4.06
N GLY A 112 -2.08 0.51 4.31
CA GLY A 112 -3.50 0.31 4.00
C GLY A 112 -3.80 -0.19 2.59
N TYR A 113 -2.78 -0.63 1.84
CA TYR A 113 -2.94 -1.26 0.53
C TYR A 113 -2.90 -2.79 0.69
N ASP A 114 -4.07 -3.44 0.71
CA ASP A 114 -4.21 -4.87 1.01
C ASP A 114 -3.61 -5.80 -0.06
N ALA A 115 -3.45 -5.30 -1.30
CA ALA A 115 -2.97 -6.08 -2.45
C ALA A 115 -1.76 -5.43 -3.13
N CYS A 116 -0.84 -4.89 -2.33
CA CYS A 116 0.38 -4.24 -2.81
C CYS A 116 1.52 -5.23 -3.16
N SER A 117 1.55 -6.38 -2.52
CA SER A 117 2.44 -7.48 -2.87
C SER A 117 1.60 -8.61 -3.45
N ILE A 118 1.73 -8.85 -4.74
CA ILE A 118 1.36 -10.15 -5.30
C ILE A 118 2.48 -11.10 -4.91
N ASN A 119 2.18 -12.35 -4.59
CA ASN A 119 3.19 -13.34 -4.23
C ASN A 119 4.06 -13.66 -5.45
N ASP A 120 4.96 -12.74 -5.80
CA ASP A 120 6.04 -12.96 -6.74
C ASP A 120 7.07 -13.78 -5.96
N ASN A 121 6.90 -15.10 -5.99
CA ASN A 121 7.97 -16.02 -5.64
C ASN A 121 9.20 -15.56 -6.44
N LYS A 122 10.27 -15.21 -5.72
CA LYS A 122 11.49 -14.51 -6.17
C LYS A 122 12.30 -15.21 -7.27
N GLU A 123 11.75 -16.25 -7.91
CA GLU A 123 12.44 -17.15 -8.84
C GLU A 123 12.02 -17.01 -10.32
N ASP A 124 10.97 -16.26 -10.67
CA ASP A 124 10.49 -16.20 -12.06
C ASP A 124 11.03 -14.93 -12.77
N SER A 125 11.92 -15.14 -13.75
CA SER A 125 12.73 -14.15 -14.46
C SER A 125 11.99 -13.08 -15.27
N ASP A 126 10.65 -13.04 -15.26
CA ASP A 126 9.85 -12.13 -16.08
C ASP A 126 8.91 -11.25 -15.24
N GLU A 127 9.49 -10.46 -14.32
CA GLU A 127 8.79 -9.39 -13.59
C GLU A 127 8.09 -8.41 -14.55
N LEU A 128 8.66 -8.22 -15.75
CA LEU A 128 8.10 -7.41 -16.83
C LEU A 128 6.77 -7.99 -17.37
N SER A 129 6.67 -9.31 -17.57
CA SER A 129 5.45 -9.97 -18.07
C SER A 129 4.29 -9.90 -17.06
N ASN A 130 4.59 -9.84 -15.76
CA ASN A 130 3.58 -9.68 -14.71
C ASN A 130 3.03 -8.25 -14.68
N LYS A 131 3.88 -7.24 -14.87
CA LYS A 131 3.45 -5.84 -14.97
C LYS A 131 2.53 -5.65 -16.16
N GLU A 132 2.94 -6.09 -17.33
CA GLU A 132 2.16 -5.95 -18.57
C GLU A 132 0.79 -6.62 -18.45
N PHE A 133 0.71 -7.79 -17.81
CA PHE A 133 -0.57 -8.48 -17.57
C PHE A 133 -1.49 -7.71 -16.61
N ASP A 134 -0.93 -7.15 -15.52
CA ASP A 134 -1.67 -6.35 -14.54
C ASP A 134 -2.12 -4.99 -15.14
N ASP A 135 -1.26 -4.33 -15.91
CA ASP A 135 -1.55 -3.11 -16.69
C ASP A 135 -2.74 -3.36 -17.65
N SER A 136 -2.67 -4.47 -18.36
CA SER A 136 -3.71 -4.87 -19.30
C SER A 136 -5.05 -5.17 -18.59
N CYS A 137 -5.02 -5.79 -17.41
CA CYS A 137 -6.22 -6.00 -16.59
C CYS A 137 -6.84 -4.67 -16.10
N GLU A 138 -6.01 -3.70 -15.72
CA GLU A 138 -6.44 -2.35 -15.36
C GLU A 138 -7.16 -1.66 -16.54
N ASP A 139 -6.57 -1.71 -17.73
CA ASP A 139 -7.11 -1.05 -18.92
C ASP A 139 -8.41 -1.70 -19.39
N ILE A 140 -8.51 -3.03 -19.37
CA ILE A 140 -9.76 -3.74 -19.67
C ILE A 140 -10.85 -3.37 -18.66
N THR A 141 -10.50 -3.26 -17.38
CA THR A 141 -11.44 -2.83 -16.34
C THR A 141 -11.91 -1.40 -16.60
N TYR A 142 -11.02 -0.51 -17.02
CA TYR A 142 -11.39 0.85 -17.40
C TYR A 142 -12.34 0.87 -18.60
N VAL A 143 -12.06 0.11 -19.66
CA VAL A 143 -12.93 -0.03 -20.84
C VAL A 143 -14.33 -0.45 -20.43
N LYS A 144 -14.46 -1.45 -19.55
CA LYS A 144 -15.74 -1.94 -19.06
C LYS A 144 -16.65 -0.82 -18.54
N TYR A 145 -16.07 0.15 -17.83
CA TYR A 145 -16.84 1.24 -17.21
C TYR A 145 -16.88 2.52 -18.06
N ASN A 146 -15.97 2.70 -19.03
CA ASN A 146 -15.82 3.92 -19.83
C ASN A 146 -15.99 3.69 -21.35
N SER A 147 -16.67 2.61 -21.74
CA SER A 147 -16.85 2.20 -23.13
C SER A 147 -17.40 3.31 -24.03
N CYS A 148 -18.31 4.15 -23.53
CA CYS A 148 -18.85 5.26 -24.32
C CYS A 148 -17.85 6.39 -24.60
N GLN A 149 -16.89 6.64 -23.72
CA GLN A 149 -15.79 7.56 -24.03
C GLN A 149 -14.96 6.98 -25.17
N ILE A 150 -14.67 5.69 -25.10
CA ILE A 150 -13.85 4.98 -26.10
C ILE A 150 -14.57 4.92 -27.46
N ASN A 151 -15.82 4.47 -27.50
CA ASN A 151 -16.60 4.34 -28.74
C ASN A 151 -16.87 5.68 -29.44
N ASN A 152 -16.96 6.77 -28.67
CA ASN A 152 -17.09 8.12 -29.22
C ASN A 152 -15.74 8.75 -29.61
N SER A 153 -14.61 8.09 -29.36
CA SER A 153 -13.31 8.64 -29.71
C SER A 153 -13.07 8.61 -31.22
N ILE A 154 -12.36 9.62 -31.74
CA ILE A 154 -11.81 9.59 -33.11
C ILE A 154 -10.77 8.46 -33.28
N HIS A 155 -10.20 7.96 -32.19
CA HIS A 155 -9.20 6.88 -32.14
C HIS A 155 -9.79 5.51 -31.81
N CYS A 156 -11.12 5.33 -31.84
CA CYS A 156 -11.74 4.09 -31.38
C CYS A 156 -11.20 2.83 -32.09
N GLU A 157 -11.02 2.87 -33.41
CA GLU A 157 -10.51 1.71 -34.17
C GLU A 157 -9.08 1.33 -33.78
N GLU A 158 -8.25 2.33 -33.46
CA GLU A 158 -6.89 2.13 -32.97
C GLU A 158 -6.90 1.45 -31.59
N ILE A 159 -7.73 1.96 -30.68
CA ILE A 159 -7.94 1.39 -29.33
C ILE A 159 -8.47 -0.04 -29.42
N LYS A 160 -9.45 -0.28 -30.29
CA LYS A 160 -10.04 -1.60 -30.52
C LYS A 160 -9.00 -2.61 -30.98
N LYS A 161 -8.15 -2.23 -31.94
CA LYS A 161 -7.04 -3.06 -32.42
C LYS A 161 -6.05 -3.38 -31.31
N HIS A 162 -5.68 -2.38 -30.49
CA HIS A 162 -4.79 -2.57 -29.35
C HIS A 162 -5.30 -3.63 -28.36
N PHE A 163 -6.59 -3.57 -27.99
CA PHE A 163 -7.17 -4.58 -27.10
C PHE A 163 -7.33 -5.97 -27.74
N GLN A 164 -7.55 -6.04 -29.06
CA GLN A 164 -7.56 -7.32 -29.78
C GLN A 164 -6.19 -8.01 -29.74
N GLU A 165 -5.11 -7.25 -29.89
CA GLU A 165 -3.73 -7.77 -29.77
C GLU A 165 -3.44 -8.23 -28.33
N GLN A 166 -3.83 -7.44 -27.32
CA GLN A 166 -3.67 -7.84 -25.93
C GLN A 166 -4.39 -9.16 -25.59
N ILE A 167 -5.63 -9.37 -26.08
CA ILE A 167 -6.37 -10.64 -25.85
C ILE A 167 -5.55 -11.84 -26.29
N GLN A 168 -4.90 -11.79 -27.46
CA GLN A 168 -4.13 -12.92 -27.96
C GLN A 168 -2.96 -13.25 -27.03
N ILE A 169 -2.30 -12.21 -26.49
CA ILE A 169 -1.24 -12.35 -25.49
C ILE A 169 -1.80 -12.97 -24.20
N PHE A 170 -2.94 -12.47 -23.70
CA PHE A 170 -3.64 -13.03 -22.54
C PHE A 170 -3.99 -14.51 -22.71
N GLN A 171 -4.53 -14.89 -23.87
CA GLN A 171 -4.90 -16.26 -24.19
C GLN A 171 -3.67 -17.17 -24.16
N ALA A 172 -2.55 -16.72 -24.74
CA ALA A 172 -1.29 -17.45 -24.68
C ALA A 172 -0.82 -17.61 -23.23
N ILE A 173 -0.79 -16.53 -22.45
CA ILE A 173 -0.33 -16.52 -21.04
C ILE A 173 -1.21 -17.41 -20.15
N ASN A 174 -2.52 -17.31 -20.27
CA ASN A 174 -3.47 -18.04 -19.44
C ASN A 174 -3.49 -19.55 -19.76
N ALA A 175 -3.19 -19.95 -21.01
CA ALA A 175 -3.03 -21.35 -21.36
C ALA A 175 -1.95 -22.06 -20.53
N PHE A 176 -0.95 -21.32 -20.04
CA PHE A 176 0.09 -21.85 -19.15
C PHE A 176 -0.36 -22.03 -17.69
N LYS A 177 -1.55 -21.51 -17.30
CA LYS A 177 -2.15 -21.63 -15.96
C LYS A 177 -1.21 -21.35 -14.79
N LYS A 178 -0.29 -20.39 -14.93
CA LYS A 178 0.60 -20.03 -13.82
C LYS A 178 -0.22 -19.39 -12.67
N PRO A 179 0.02 -19.75 -11.40
CA PRO A 179 -0.71 -19.20 -10.25
C PRO A 179 -0.73 -17.67 -10.17
N LYS A 180 0.40 -17.02 -10.47
CA LYS A 180 0.56 -15.55 -10.44
C LYS A 180 -0.46 -14.79 -11.30
N TYR A 181 -0.72 -15.25 -12.52
CA TYR A 181 -1.72 -14.62 -13.39
C TYR A 181 -3.14 -14.84 -12.87
N THR A 182 -3.40 -15.98 -12.24
CA THR A 182 -4.69 -16.28 -11.61
C THR A 182 -4.96 -15.35 -10.42
N GLU A 183 -3.93 -15.02 -9.64
CA GLU A 183 -4.04 -14.03 -8.55
C GLU A 183 -4.34 -12.63 -9.07
N ILE A 184 -3.66 -12.18 -10.14
CA ILE A 184 -3.94 -10.89 -10.77
C ILE A 184 -5.39 -10.84 -11.28
N LEU A 185 -5.86 -11.87 -11.99
CA LEU A 185 -7.24 -11.90 -12.50
C LEU A 185 -8.28 -11.77 -11.37
N LYS A 186 -8.02 -12.39 -10.21
CA LYS A 186 -8.90 -12.28 -9.03
C LYS A 186 -8.97 -10.86 -8.49
N ILE A 187 -7.89 -10.09 -8.53
CA ILE A 187 -7.87 -8.69 -8.06
C ILE A 187 -8.85 -7.81 -8.84
N TYR A 188 -9.11 -8.15 -10.12
CA TYR A 188 -10.04 -7.41 -11.00
C TYR A 188 -11.39 -8.10 -11.17
N ASP A 189 -11.71 -9.11 -10.34
CA ASP A 189 -12.93 -9.91 -10.42
C ASP A 189 -13.15 -10.60 -11.79
N PHE A 190 -12.06 -10.94 -12.49
CA PHE A 190 -12.11 -11.71 -13.71
C PHE A 190 -12.18 -13.20 -13.41
N THR A 191 -13.37 -13.78 -13.57
CA THR A 191 -13.62 -15.19 -13.23
C THR A 191 -13.42 -16.18 -14.39
N THR A 192 -13.44 -15.74 -15.65
CA THR A 192 -13.18 -16.57 -16.85
C THR A 192 -12.64 -15.74 -18.02
N GLN A 193 -12.00 -16.40 -19.00
CA GLN A 193 -11.54 -15.77 -20.25
C GLN A 193 -12.72 -15.20 -21.06
N ASP A 194 -13.84 -15.92 -21.14
CA ASP A 194 -15.04 -15.48 -21.84
C ASP A 194 -15.52 -14.11 -21.31
N ASN A 195 -15.32 -13.82 -20.02
CA ASN A 195 -15.66 -12.53 -19.45
C ASN A 195 -14.80 -11.39 -20.01
N LEU A 196 -13.51 -11.62 -20.28
CA LEU A 196 -12.62 -10.62 -20.89
C LEU A 196 -13.02 -10.32 -22.34
N GLU A 197 -13.28 -11.35 -23.13
CA GLU A 197 -13.74 -11.20 -24.51
C GLU A 197 -15.09 -10.46 -24.56
N ASN A 198 -15.99 -10.76 -23.62
CA ASN A 198 -17.27 -10.07 -23.51
C ASN A 198 -17.13 -8.60 -23.09
N ILE A 199 -16.19 -8.27 -22.20
CA ILE A 199 -15.87 -6.88 -21.87
C ILE A 199 -15.39 -6.14 -23.11
N LEU A 200 -14.55 -6.75 -23.96
CA LEU A 200 -14.00 -6.04 -25.12
C LEU A 200 -14.95 -5.94 -26.30
N LYS A 201 -15.99 -6.78 -26.38
CA LYS A 201 -17.11 -6.61 -27.32
C LYS A 201 -17.87 -5.30 -27.13
N VAL A 202 -17.73 -4.63 -25.97
CA VAL A 202 -18.31 -3.28 -25.78
C VAL A 202 -17.64 -2.22 -26.64
N ILE A 203 -16.44 -2.48 -27.18
CA ILE A 203 -15.75 -1.60 -28.12
C ILE A 203 -16.18 -1.94 -29.55
N ASP A 204 -17.33 -1.40 -29.96
CA ASP A 204 -17.87 -1.58 -31.30
C ASP A 204 -17.63 -0.36 -32.20
N CYS A 205 -17.06 0.72 -31.65
CA CYS A 205 -16.84 2.00 -32.33
C CYS A 205 -18.11 2.63 -32.93
N THR A 206 -19.26 2.26 -32.38
CA THR A 206 -20.54 2.88 -32.67
C THR A 206 -20.78 3.99 -31.64
N PRO A 207 -21.06 5.24 -32.08
CA PRO A 207 -21.31 6.34 -31.15
C PRO A 207 -22.45 6.00 -30.17
N CYS A 208 -22.20 6.16 -28.87
CA CYS A 208 -23.25 5.92 -27.87
C CYS A 208 -24.39 6.94 -28.02
N GLU A 209 -25.60 6.47 -28.27
CA GLU A 209 -26.82 7.27 -28.13
C GLU A 209 -27.27 7.23 -26.67
N ASN A 210 -26.92 8.29 -25.93
CA ASN A 210 -27.12 8.48 -24.47
C ASN A 210 -26.08 7.78 -23.57
N SER A 211 -25.60 8.54 -22.57
CA SER A 211 -24.39 8.33 -21.77
C SER A 211 -24.44 7.20 -20.73
N ALA A 212 -25.37 6.26 -20.84
CA ALA A 212 -25.47 5.17 -19.87
C ALA A 212 -24.52 4.04 -20.29
N SER A 213 -23.41 3.87 -19.55
CA SER A 213 -22.59 2.67 -19.66
C SER A 213 -23.45 1.42 -19.37
N PRO A 214 -23.33 0.33 -20.14
CA PRO A 214 -24.03 -0.93 -19.84
C PRO A 214 -23.59 -1.54 -18.50
N PHE A 215 -22.49 -1.06 -17.91
CA PHE A 215 -22.00 -1.47 -16.60
C PHE A 215 -22.08 -0.30 -15.62
N SER A 216 -23.08 -0.32 -14.73
CA SER A 216 -23.11 0.58 -13.58
C SER A 216 -22.05 0.15 -12.56
N ARG A 217 -21.09 1.04 -12.26
CA ARG A 217 -20.20 0.90 -11.11
C ARG A 217 -21.07 1.10 -9.86
N THR A 218 -21.61 0.02 -9.32
CA THR A 218 -22.30 0.08 -8.03
C THR A 218 -21.23 0.26 -6.98
N ASP A 219 -21.24 1.41 -6.30
CA ASP A 219 -20.53 1.59 -5.05
C ASP A 219 -20.83 0.38 -4.17
N VAL A 220 -19.76 -0.29 -3.70
CA VAL A 220 -19.85 -1.41 -2.77
C VAL A 220 -20.81 -0.99 -1.68
N SER A 221 -21.96 -1.68 -1.63
CA SER A 221 -23.13 -1.17 -0.97
C SER A 221 -22.85 -0.91 0.51
N ILE A 222 -23.06 0.33 0.91
CA ILE A 222 -23.20 0.84 2.29
C ILE A 222 -24.06 -0.11 3.18
N SER A 223 -24.85 -0.98 2.56
CA SER A 223 -25.60 -2.08 3.17
C SER A 223 -24.80 -3.03 4.07
N VAL A 224 -23.53 -3.35 3.77
CA VAL A 224 -22.75 -4.29 4.61
C VAL A 224 -22.32 -3.62 5.92
N VAL A 225 -21.93 -2.35 5.87
CA VAL A 225 -21.51 -1.57 7.06
C VAL A 225 -22.68 -1.29 7.98
N ILE A 226 -23.87 -0.97 7.44
CA ILE A 226 -25.09 -0.79 8.23
C ILE A 226 -25.53 -2.10 8.89
N SER A 227 -25.34 -3.25 8.21
CA SER A 227 -25.70 -4.55 8.77
C SER A 227 -24.85 -4.92 10.00
N ILE A 228 -23.55 -4.64 9.96
CA ILE A 228 -22.63 -4.94 11.08
C ILE A 228 -22.86 -3.98 12.26
N LEU A 229 -23.07 -2.68 11.99
CA LEU A 229 -23.40 -1.71 13.03
C LEU A 229 -24.78 -1.97 13.66
N GLY A 230 -25.77 -2.39 12.85
CA GLY A 230 -27.09 -2.79 13.34
C GLY A 230 -27.05 -4.03 14.24
N LEU A 231 -26.27 -5.06 13.84
CA LEU A 231 -26.12 -6.29 14.63
C LEU A 231 -25.36 -6.05 15.95
N THR A 232 -24.35 -5.16 15.95
CA THR A 232 -23.60 -4.81 17.17
C THR A 232 -24.43 -3.96 18.15
N LEU A 233 -25.19 -2.98 17.67
CA LEU A 233 -26.11 -2.19 18.50
C LEU A 233 -27.24 -3.04 19.09
N MET A 234 -27.84 -3.91 18.27
CA MET A 234 -28.87 -4.85 18.75
C MET A 234 -28.29 -5.86 19.73
N GLY A 235 -27.08 -6.38 19.49
CA GLY A 235 -26.36 -7.25 20.43
C GLY A 235 -26.10 -6.58 21.77
N PHE A 236 -25.65 -5.33 21.78
CA PHE A 236 -25.41 -4.55 23.00
C PHE A 236 -26.71 -4.26 23.79
N LEU A 237 -27.79 -3.90 23.09
CA LEU A 237 -29.09 -3.67 23.73
C LEU A 237 -29.70 -4.96 24.30
N CYS A 238 -29.58 -6.08 23.57
CA CYS A 238 -29.97 -7.41 24.05
C CYS A 238 -29.12 -7.86 25.24
N TYR A 239 -27.81 -7.62 25.23
CA TYR A 239 -26.93 -7.92 26.36
C TYR A 239 -27.31 -7.11 27.62
N ARG A 240 -27.61 -5.82 27.47
CA ARG A 240 -27.96 -4.95 28.59
C ARG A 240 -29.36 -5.21 29.17
N ARG A 241 -30.30 -5.69 28.37
CA ARG A 241 -31.70 -5.93 28.80
C ARG A 241 -32.08 -7.39 29.03
N SER A 242 -31.25 -8.35 28.64
CA SER A 242 -31.51 -9.77 28.88
C SER A 242 -31.00 -10.21 30.26
N PRO A 243 -31.74 -11.07 30.99
CA PRO A 243 -31.27 -11.70 32.22
C PRO A 243 -29.98 -12.53 32.02
N LEU A 244 -29.61 -12.86 30.78
CA LEU A 244 -28.34 -13.52 30.43
C LEU A 244 -27.11 -12.61 30.60
N GLY A 245 -27.23 -11.29 30.39
CA GLY A 245 -26.12 -10.35 30.57
C GLY A 245 -25.71 -10.17 32.03
N HIS A 246 -26.70 -10.12 32.93
CA HIS A 246 -26.48 -10.14 34.38
C HIS A 246 -25.79 -11.44 34.83
N TRP A 247 -26.18 -12.57 34.24
CA TRP A 247 -25.57 -13.89 34.52
C TRP A 247 -24.09 -13.97 34.09
N PHE A 248 -23.73 -13.44 32.92
CA PHE A 248 -22.33 -13.38 32.47
C PHE A 248 -21.46 -12.52 33.40
N ASN A 249 -21.93 -11.33 33.80
CA ASN A 249 -21.22 -10.46 34.74
C ASN A 249 -21.06 -11.08 36.14
N THR A 250 -22.00 -11.94 36.57
CA THR A 250 -21.94 -12.53 37.91
C THR A 250 -21.20 -13.86 37.98
N LYS A 251 -21.06 -14.60 36.87
CA LYS A 251 -20.33 -15.90 36.85
C LYS A 251 -18.90 -15.81 36.34
N ILE A 252 -18.59 -14.99 35.33
CA ILE A 252 -17.23 -14.94 34.76
C ILE A 252 -16.32 -13.98 35.54
N LEU A 253 -16.82 -12.78 35.90
CA LEU A 253 -16.06 -11.81 36.70
C LEU A 253 -15.84 -12.23 38.16
N LYS A 254 -16.64 -13.18 38.69
CA LYS A 254 -16.36 -13.83 39.98
C LYS A 254 -15.27 -14.88 39.90
N LYS A 255 -14.95 -15.41 38.71
CA LYS A 255 -13.88 -16.42 38.54
C LYS A 255 -12.49 -15.77 38.51
N ASN A 256 -12.36 -14.52 38.05
CA ASN A 256 -11.10 -13.75 38.07
C ASN A 256 -10.74 -13.14 39.43
N LYS A 257 -11.60 -13.24 40.46
CA LYS A 257 -11.23 -12.76 41.81
C LYS A 257 -10.27 -13.69 42.56
N ASN A 258 -10.06 -14.92 42.07
CA ASN A 258 -9.17 -15.88 42.75
C ASN A 258 -7.75 -15.91 42.17
N GLU A 259 -7.50 -15.28 41.02
CA GLU A 259 -6.15 -15.15 40.43
C GLU A 259 -5.40 -13.91 40.93
N ASN A 260 -6.12 -12.89 41.42
CA ASN A 260 -5.49 -11.69 42.00
C ASN A 260 -4.83 -11.96 43.37
N ASN A 261 -5.22 -13.02 44.09
CA ASN A 261 -4.58 -13.37 45.36
C ASN A 261 -3.19 -14.00 45.15
N ILE A 262 -2.91 -14.59 43.99
CA ILE A 262 -1.58 -15.19 43.69
C ILE A 262 -0.58 -14.10 43.29
N LEU A 263 -1.05 -13.03 42.63
CA LEU A 263 -0.20 -11.89 42.27
C LEU A 263 0.14 -11.03 43.49
N ASP A 264 -0.79 -10.85 44.43
CA ASP A 264 -0.55 -10.10 45.67
C ASP A 264 0.42 -10.83 46.62
N GLU A 265 0.41 -12.17 46.66
CA GLU A 265 1.37 -12.97 47.45
C GLU A 265 2.80 -12.88 46.87
N ILE A 266 2.94 -12.97 45.54
CA ILE A 266 4.22 -12.81 44.82
C ILE A 266 4.75 -11.37 44.90
N THR A 267 3.85 -10.37 44.89
CA THR A 267 4.25 -8.95 44.98
C THR A 267 4.61 -8.55 46.42
N SER A 268 4.06 -9.23 47.43
CA SER A 268 4.42 -9.01 48.84
C SER A 268 5.80 -9.60 49.20
N GLU A 269 6.19 -10.75 48.63
CA GLU A 269 7.53 -11.34 48.82
C GLU A 269 8.64 -10.61 48.04
N LEU A 270 8.29 -9.80 47.03
CA LEU A 270 9.24 -8.99 46.23
C LEU A 270 9.32 -7.51 46.69
N SER A 271 8.53 -7.11 47.70
CA SER A 271 8.43 -5.73 48.21
C SER A 271 9.20 -5.50 49.52
N GLU A 272 9.85 -6.51 50.09
CA GLU A 272 10.81 -6.29 51.17
C GLU A 272 12.19 -5.98 50.57
N ASP A 273 12.57 -4.71 50.70
CA ASP A 273 13.86 -4.05 50.38
C ASP A 273 13.93 -3.40 48.97
N PRO A 274 14.16 -2.07 48.79
CA PRO A 274 14.86 -1.16 49.72
C PRO A 274 14.17 0.21 49.95
N SER A 275 14.14 0.64 51.21
CA SER A 275 14.05 2.07 51.54
C SER A 275 14.90 2.40 52.76
N GLU A 276 15.98 3.15 52.53
CA GLU A 276 16.39 4.33 53.31
C GLU A 276 17.71 4.81 52.69
N TRP A 277 17.81 6.04 52.18
CA TRP A 277 18.06 7.18 53.06
C TRP A 277 17.44 8.47 52.56
N SER A 278 16.95 9.23 53.53
CA SER A 278 16.16 10.45 53.43
C SER A 278 17.02 11.70 53.22
N TYR A 279 16.47 12.67 52.50
CA TYR A 279 16.88 14.08 52.59
C TYR A 279 16.07 14.76 53.69
N ARG A 280 16.73 15.33 54.71
CA ARG A 280 16.53 16.72 55.15
C ARG A 280 17.37 17.12 56.37
N ASN A 281 17.87 18.36 56.28
CA ASN A 281 18.32 19.29 57.33
C ASN A 281 19.83 19.36 57.59
N SER A 282 20.43 20.41 57.02
CA SER A 282 21.61 21.08 57.59
C SER A 282 21.16 21.97 58.75
N PRO A 283 21.67 21.77 59.97
CA PRO A 283 21.90 22.85 60.90
C PRO A 283 23.24 23.50 60.55
N ASN A 284 23.16 24.80 60.34
CA ASN A 284 24.21 25.81 60.42
C ASN A 284 25.30 25.44 61.46
N VAL A 285 26.41 24.85 61.00
CA VAL A 285 27.66 24.76 61.78
C VAL A 285 28.51 25.95 61.33
N GLY A 286 28.72 26.87 62.27
CA GLY A 286 29.40 28.14 62.05
C GLY A 286 30.79 27.97 61.45
N TYR A 287 31.01 28.64 60.32
CA TYR A 287 32.34 28.93 59.82
C TYR A 287 33.01 29.95 60.76
N ASN A 288 33.91 29.50 61.63
CA ASN A 288 34.94 30.35 62.22
C ASN A 288 36.11 30.42 61.24
N ILE A 289 36.07 31.41 60.35
CA ILE A 289 37.24 31.82 59.57
C ILE A 289 37.88 32.97 60.34
N ASN A 290 39.05 32.72 60.93
CA ASN A 290 39.85 33.75 61.57
C ASN A 290 40.48 34.63 60.49
N TYR A 291 40.17 35.92 60.54
CA TYR A 291 40.82 36.95 59.73
C TYR A 291 42.26 37.17 60.21
N HIS A 292 43.19 37.21 59.26
CA HIS A 292 44.31 38.13 59.36
C HIS A 292 44.47 38.82 58.01
N ASP A 293 44.28 40.13 58.04
CA ASP A 293 44.60 41.06 56.97
C ASP A 293 45.70 41.99 57.50
N SER A 294 46.82 42.04 56.80
CA SER A 294 47.88 43.06 56.77
C SER A 294 48.99 42.47 55.90
N GLY A 295 49.45 43.04 54.80
CA GLY A 295 49.54 44.43 54.40
C GLY A 295 50.97 44.65 53.90
N VAL A 296 51.09 45.25 52.72
CA VAL A 296 52.17 46.14 52.22
C VAL A 296 53.64 45.86 52.57
N SER A 297 54.44 45.94 51.50
CA SER A 297 55.92 46.03 51.33
C SER A 297 56.74 44.77 51.48
#